data_AF-A0A1B6KS85-F1
#
_entry.id   AF-A0A1B6KS85-F1
#
_cell.length_a   1.000
_cell.length_b   1.000
_cell.length_c   1.000
_cell.angle_alpha   90.00
_cell.angle_beta   90.00
_cell.angle_gamma   90.00
#
_symmetry.space_group_name_H-M   'P 1'
#
loop_
_entity.id
_entity.type
_entity.pdbx_description
1 polymer ?
#
loop_
_entity_poly.entity_id
_entity_poly.type
_entity_poly.pdbx_seq_one_letter_code
_entity_poly.pdbx_strand_id
1 'polypeptide(L)'
;QAGLQSDIQKILRHARKLPEKTQHFYKELNRVRRAAISLGFISLVDGLAAILERECTLLPGGAHPDCALQLTHAANVLRKPYSRDPKYNVLPMRTRFQEGDN
;
A
#
# COMPACT_ATOMS: atom_id res chain seq x y z
N GLN A 1 -13.46 10.92 -16.80
CA GLN A 1 -13.44 9.66 -16.03
C GLN A 1 -12.01 9.41 -15.53
N ALA A 2 -11.72 9.60 -14.24
CA ALA A 2 -10.37 9.45 -13.67
C ALA A 2 -10.35 8.63 -12.35
N GLY A 3 -11.32 7.73 -12.15
CA GLY A 3 -11.55 7.03 -10.88
C GLY A 3 -10.32 6.27 -10.37
N LEU A 4 -9.71 5.44 -11.23
CA LEU A 4 -8.54 4.63 -10.86
C LEU A 4 -7.32 5.49 -10.50
N GLN A 5 -7.02 6.51 -11.31
CA GLN A 5 -5.90 7.41 -11.04
C GLN A 5 -6.09 8.14 -9.72
N SER A 6 -7.32 8.59 -9.42
CA SER A 6 -7.67 9.23 -8.16
C SER A 6 -7.48 8.28 -6.96
N ASP A 7 -7.92 7.02 -7.07
CA ASP A 7 -7.74 6.02 -6.02
C ASP A 7 -6.24 5.71 -5.78
N ILE A 8 -5.44 5.57 -6.83
CA ILE A 8 -3.97 5.38 -6.71
C ILE A 8 -3.34 6.60 -6.02
N GLN A 9 -3.65 7.81 -6.48
CA GLN A 9 -3.13 9.03 -5.84
C GLN A 9 -3.55 9.14 -4.37
N LYS A 10 -4.74 8.65 -4.01
CA LYS A 10 -5.21 8.63 -2.61
C LYS A 10 -4.37 7.68 -1.76
N ILE A 11 -4.03 6.49 -2.26
CA ILE A 11 -3.11 5.56 -1.60
C ILE A 11 -1.75 6.22 -1.36
N LEU A 12 -1.18 6.86 -2.38
CA LEU A 12 0.14 7.51 -2.29
C LEU A 12 0.15 8.69 -1.32
N ARG A 13 -0.94 9.49 -1.29
CA ARG A 13 -1.10 10.57 -0.31
C ARG A 13 -1.09 10.07 1.13
N HIS A 14 -1.66 8.89 1.39
CA HIS A 14 -1.63 8.29 2.73
C HIS A 14 -0.28 7.65 3.04
N ALA A 15 0.39 7.05 2.05
CA ALA A 15 1.72 6.45 2.23
C ALA A 15 2.79 7.46 2.67
N ARG A 16 2.69 8.73 2.24
CA ARG A 16 3.60 9.81 2.65
C ARG A 16 3.36 10.35 4.06
N LYS A 17 2.28 9.91 4.71
CA LYS A 17 1.88 10.30 6.07
C LYS A 17 1.91 9.10 7.01
N LEU A 18 2.86 8.19 6.81
CA LEU A 18 3.09 7.07 7.71
C LEU A 18 4.09 7.51 8.78
N PRO A 19 3.89 7.12 10.05
CA PRO A 19 2.95 6.09 10.53
C PRO A 19 1.50 6.57 10.77
N GLU A 20 1.20 7.87 10.74
CA GLU A 20 -0.07 8.45 11.21
C GLU A 20 -1.30 7.98 10.42
N LYS A 21 -1.12 7.66 9.13
CA LYS A 21 -2.18 7.21 8.22
C LYS A 21 -2.06 5.74 7.82
N THR A 22 -1.37 4.92 8.61
CA THR A 22 -1.19 3.47 8.35
C THR A 22 -2.50 2.77 8.04
N GLN A 23 -3.50 2.90 8.92
CA GLN A 23 -4.81 2.25 8.70
C GLN A 23 -5.51 2.71 7.41
N HIS A 24 -5.39 4.01 7.07
CA HIS A 24 -6.01 4.58 5.89
C HIS A 24 -5.32 4.09 4.61
N PHE A 25 -3.99 4.04 4.62
CA PHE A 25 -3.18 3.49 3.53
C PHE A 25 -3.60 2.05 3.21
N TYR A 26 -3.61 1.15 4.21
CA TYR A 26 -3.97 -0.25 3.99
C TYR A 26 -5.44 -0.45 3.62
N LYS A 27 -6.35 0.38 4.14
CA LYS A 27 -7.78 0.32 3.77
C LYS A 27 -7.98 0.65 2.29
N GLU A 28 -7.37 1.73 1.80
CA GLU A 28 -7.46 2.10 0.38
C GLU A 28 -6.72 1.10 -0.51
N LEU A 29 -5.56 0.60 -0.08
CA LEU A 29 -4.81 -0.43 -0.80
C LEU A 29 -5.65 -1.70 -1.00
N ASN A 30 -6.29 -2.19 0.07
CA ASN A 30 -7.14 -3.37 0.00
C ASN A 30 -8.41 -3.11 -0.82
N ARG A 31 -8.97 -1.90 -0.78
CA ARG A 31 -10.12 -1.51 -1.62
C ARG A 31 -9.78 -1.60 -3.11
N VAL A 32 -8.66 -1.01 -3.54
CA VAL A 32 -8.22 -1.07 -4.94
C VAL A 32 -7.86 -2.49 -5.35
N ARG A 33 -7.11 -3.23 -4.52
CA ARG A 33 -6.77 -4.64 -4.77
C ARG A 33 -8.01 -5.50 -4.95
N ARG A 34 -8.99 -5.40 -4.04
CA ARG A 34 -10.23 -6.19 -4.11
C ARG A 34 -11.02 -5.88 -5.37
N ALA A 35 -11.15 -4.61 -5.73
CA ALA A 35 -11.81 -4.20 -6.97
C ALA A 35 -11.08 -4.75 -8.21
N ALA A 36 -9.74 -4.66 -8.23
CA ALA A 36 -8.92 -5.21 -9.31
C ALA A 36 -9.15 -6.72 -9.50
N ILE A 37 -9.15 -7.48 -8.40
CA ILE A 37 -9.39 -8.93 -8.43
C ILE A 37 -10.82 -9.25 -8.89
N SER A 38 -11.84 -8.55 -8.35
CA SER A 38 -13.24 -8.75 -8.74
C SER A 38 -13.50 -8.47 -10.22
N LEU A 39 -12.72 -7.58 -10.84
CA LEU A 39 -12.79 -7.27 -12.27
C LEU A 39 -11.91 -8.18 -13.14
N GLY A 40 -11.15 -9.11 -12.55
CA GLY A 40 -10.16 -9.93 -13.27
C GLY A 40 -8.91 -9.16 -13.70
N PHE A 41 -8.71 -7.93 -13.24
CA PHE A 41 -7.58 -7.06 -13.60
C PHE A 41 -6.36 -7.32 -12.70
N ILE A 42 -5.81 -8.52 -12.77
CA ILE A 42 -4.70 -8.95 -11.89
C ILE A 42 -3.42 -8.14 -12.13
N SER A 43 -3.13 -7.73 -13.37
CA SER A 43 -1.96 -6.91 -13.69
C SER A 43 -1.97 -5.53 -13.03
N LEU A 44 -3.14 -5.02 -12.61
CA LEU A 44 -3.22 -3.80 -11.79
C LEU A 44 -2.63 -4.01 -10.40
N VAL A 45 -2.76 -5.21 -9.82
CA VAL A 45 -2.15 -5.56 -8.52
C VAL A 45 -0.63 -5.55 -8.63
N ASP A 46 -0.08 -6.10 -9.71
CA ASP A 46 1.35 -6.09 -10.00
C ASP A 46 1.86 -4.66 -10.26
N GLY A 47 1.09 -3.86 -11.01
CA GLY A 47 1.37 -2.44 -11.24
C GLY A 47 1.35 -1.62 -9.96
N LEU A 48 0.41 -1.90 -9.04
CA LEU A 48 0.35 -1.24 -7.74
C LEU A 48 1.57 -1.56 -6.89
N ALA A 49 2.06 -2.81 -6.91
CA ALA A 49 3.30 -3.18 -6.23
C ALA A 49 4.52 -2.40 -6.77
N ALA A 50 4.65 -2.28 -8.09
CA ALA A 50 5.73 -1.51 -8.72
C ALA A 50 5.66 -0.01 -8.39
N ILE A 51 4.45 0.56 -8.32
CA ILE A 51 4.25 1.96 -7.92
C ILE A 51 4.73 2.19 -6.48
N LEU A 52 4.38 1.29 -5.54
CA LEU A 52 4.77 1.42 -4.15
C LEU A 52 6.30 1.33 -3.94
N GLU A 53 6.98 0.44 -4.67
CA GLU A 53 8.44 0.39 -4.66
C GLU A 53 9.07 1.66 -5.19
N ARG A 54 8.55 2.18 -6.32
CA ARG A 54 9.05 3.43 -6.88
C ARG A 54 8.86 4.57 -5.89
N GLU A 55 7.70 4.67 -5.25
CA GLU A 55 7.46 5.70 -4.23
C GLU A 55 8.38 5.56 -3.02
N CYS A 56 8.78 4.33 -2.65
CA CYS A 56 9.79 4.12 -1.62
C CYS A 56 11.15 4.74 -2.00
N THR A 57 11.55 4.68 -3.29
CA THR A 57 12.79 5.31 -3.78
C THR A 57 12.70 6.83 -3.93
N LEU A 58 11.48 7.37 -3.99
CA LEU A 58 11.21 8.81 -4.15
C LEU A 58 10.82 9.48 -2.83
N LEU A 59 10.97 8.78 -1.70
CA LEU A 59 10.70 9.37 -0.39
C LEU A 59 11.62 10.58 -0.17
N PRO A 60 11.09 11.71 0.32
CA PRO A 60 11.92 12.86 0.65
C PRO A 60 12.87 12.52 1.80
N GLY A 61 14.03 13.17 1.87
CA GLY A 61 15.07 12.87 2.88
C GLY A 61 14.65 13.03 4.35
N GLY A 62 13.53 13.71 4.62
CA GLY A 62 12.92 13.81 5.95
C GLY A 62 11.73 12.86 6.19
N ALA A 63 11.48 11.90 5.30
CA ALA A 63 10.41 10.93 5.47
C ALA A 63 10.69 10.00 6.65
N HIS A 64 9.63 9.66 7.39
CA HIS A 64 9.74 8.73 8.50
C HIS A 64 10.20 7.34 8.00
N PRO A 65 11.11 6.64 8.71
CA PRO A 65 11.61 5.32 8.29
C PRO A 65 10.50 4.27 8.13
N ASP A 66 9.41 4.40 8.90
CA ASP A 66 8.23 3.54 8.76
C ASP A 66 7.58 3.62 7.36
N CYS A 67 7.67 4.76 6.67
CA CYS A 67 7.16 4.89 5.29
C CYS A 67 7.80 3.84 4.37
N ALA A 68 9.13 3.77 4.36
CA ALA A 68 9.88 2.86 3.50
C ALA A 68 9.56 1.40 3.85
N LEU A 69 9.48 1.10 5.14
CA LEU A 69 9.19 -0.23 5.66
C LEU A 69 7.78 -0.71 5.24
N GLN A 70 6.75 0.10 5.45
CA GLN A 70 5.38 -0.24 5.10
C GLN A 70 5.17 -0.32 3.58
N LEU A 71 5.76 0.61 2.80
CA LEU A 71 5.68 0.59 1.34
C LEU A 71 6.31 -0.67 0.76
N THR A 72 7.51 -1.02 1.23
CA THR A 72 8.24 -2.23 0.81
C THR A 72 7.48 -3.50 1.20
N HIS A 73 6.95 -3.56 2.42
CA HIS A 73 6.12 -4.68 2.87
C HIS A 73 4.87 -4.85 2.01
N ALA A 74 4.11 -3.77 1.80
CA ALA A 74 2.90 -3.80 0.99
C ALA A 74 3.19 -4.26 -0.45
N ALA A 75 4.24 -3.72 -1.09
CA ALA A 75 4.65 -4.15 -2.43
C ALA A 75 5.01 -5.64 -2.50
N ASN A 76 5.77 -6.13 -1.52
CA ASN A 76 6.15 -7.54 -1.45
C ASN A 76 4.95 -8.46 -1.26
N VAL A 77 4.00 -8.08 -0.38
CA VAL A 77 2.78 -8.85 -0.15
C VAL A 77 1.91 -8.90 -1.39
N LEU A 78 1.74 -7.78 -2.11
CA LEU A 78 0.94 -7.72 -3.33
C LEU A 78 1.43 -8.67 -4.43
N ARG A 79 2.73 -8.98 -4.47
CA ARG A 79 3.30 -9.94 -5.44
C ARG A 79 3.11 -11.40 -5.09
N LYS A 80 2.68 -11.72 -3.87
CA LYS A 80 2.51 -13.12 -3.46
C LYS A 80 1.24 -13.70 -4.07
N PRO A 81 1.22 -14.99 -4.44
CA PRO A 81 0.05 -15.61 -5.06
C PRO A 81 -1.23 -15.46 -4.21
N TYR A 82 -1.10 -15.53 -2.88
CA TYR A 82 -2.23 -15.39 -1.96
C TYR A 82 -2.85 -13.98 -1.93
N SER A 83 -2.14 -12.95 -2.40
CA SER A 83 -2.69 -11.59 -2.48
C SER A 83 -3.84 -11.49 -3.49
N ARG A 84 -3.88 -12.43 -4.44
CA ARG A 84 -4.88 -12.55 -5.51
C ARG A 84 -6.18 -13.18 -5.00
N ASP A 85 -6.23 -13.65 -3.76
CA ASP A 85 -7.47 -14.08 -3.11
C ASP A 85 -8.29 -12.84 -2.64
N PRO A 86 -9.55 -12.68 -3.08
CA PRO A 86 -10.45 -11.63 -2.60
C PRO A 86 -10.70 -11.60 -1.08
N LYS A 87 -10.45 -12.71 -0.39
CA LYS A 87 -10.61 -12.88 1.07
C LYS A 87 -9.36 -12.50 1.86
N TYR A 88 -8.19 -12.59 1.24
CA TYR A 88 -6.95 -12.14 1.86
C TYR A 88 -7.03 -10.63 2.09
N ASN A 89 -6.37 -10.07 3.12
CA ASN A 89 -6.19 -8.64 3.31
C ASN A 89 -4.72 -8.36 3.61
N VAL A 90 -4.14 -7.36 2.94
CA VAL A 90 -2.79 -6.88 3.26
C VAL A 90 -2.85 -6.16 4.59
N LEU A 91 -2.15 -6.70 5.59
CA LEU A 91 -2.07 -6.13 6.93
C LEU A 91 -0.81 -5.28 7.09
N PRO A 92 -0.85 -4.23 7.94
CA PRO A 92 0.32 -3.47 8.31
C PRO A 92 1.43 -4.35 8.87
N MET A 93 2.68 -4.04 8.51
CA MET A 93 3.82 -4.62 9.20
C MET A 93 3.90 -4.03 10.60
N ARG A 94 4.09 -4.88 11.62
CA ARG A 94 4.42 -4.39 12.96
C ARG A 94 5.85 -3.86 12.93
N THR A 95 6.00 -2.57 13.18
CA THR A 95 7.31 -1.93 13.30
C THR A 95 7.50 -1.43 14.72
N ARG A 96 8.76 -1.33 15.15
CA ARG A 96 9.10 -0.77 16.48
C ARG A 96 8.66 0.68 16.66
N PHE A 97 8.34 1.37 15.55
CA PHE A 97 7.81 2.73 15.56
C PHE A 97 6.32 2.82 15.92
N GLN A 98 5.60 1.69 15.92
CA GLN A 98 4.21 1.60 16.37
C GLN A 98 4.07 1.20 17.85
N GLU A 99 5.16 0.80 18.52
CA GLU A 99 5.14 0.33 19.93
C GLU A 99 5.28 1.47 20.97
N GLY A 100 5.32 2.73 20.55
CA GLY A 100 5.61 3.89 21.42
C GLY A 100 4.41 4.67 21.95
N ASP A 101 3.17 4.22 21.73
CA ASP A 101 1.95 4.98 22.08
C ASP A 101 1.12 4.27 23.16
N ASN A 102 1.77 3.85 24.25
CA ASN A 102 1.13 3.21 25.40
C ASN A 102 1.51 3.90 26.71
#